data_AF-A0A0G1PUP9-F1
#
_entry.id   AF-A0A0G1PUP9-F1
#
_cell.length_a   1.000
_cell.length_b   1.000
_cell.length_c   1.000
_cell.angle_alpha   90.00
_cell.angle_beta   90.00
_cell.angle_gamma   90.00
#
_symmetry.space_group_name_H-M   'P 1'
#
loop_
_entity.id
_entity.type
_entity.pdbx_description
1 polymer ?
#
loop_
_entity_poly.entity_id
_entity_poly.type
_entity_poly.pdbx_seq_one_letter_code
_entity_poly.pdbx_strand_id
1 'polypeptide(L)'
;MEITVFEDRTYQFILKTPPASDLLRKAAGIDKGSAQPNRNKVGKVSREKIKEIAEKKMADLNAHDLEAAEKIIMGTARSMGITIE
;
A
#
# COMPACT_ATOMS: atom_id res chain seq x y z
N MET A 1 -1.62 6.17 11.54
CA MET A 1 -2.18 7.05 12.58
C MET A 1 -1.26 8.23 12.71
N GLU A 2 -1.80 9.43 12.57
CA GLU A 2 -1.08 10.68 12.76
C GLU A 2 -1.65 11.37 14.00
N ILE A 3 -0.78 11.83 14.90
CA ILE A 3 -1.16 12.58 16.11
C ILE A 3 -0.49 13.94 16.04
N THR A 4 -1.31 14.99 16.06
CA THR A 4 -0.84 16.37 16.19
C THR A 4 -1.16 16.85 17.61
N VAL A 5 -0.13 17.33 18.31
CA VAL A 5 -0.24 17.88 19.67
C VAL A 5 -0.11 19.40 19.58
N PHE A 6 -1.07 20.14 20.12
CA PHE A 6 -1.05 21.59 20.18
C PHE A 6 -0.53 22.10 21.54
N GLU A 7 -0.13 23.37 21.61
CA GLU A 7 0.43 23.98 22.84
C GLU A 7 -0.55 23.97 24.03
N ASP A 8 -1.85 24.02 23.75
CA ASP A 8 -2.92 23.92 24.74
C ASP A 8 -3.17 22.49 25.23
N ARG A 9 -2.29 21.54 24.84
CA ARG A 9 -2.41 20.10 25.11
C ARG A 9 -3.67 19.47 24.51
N THR A 10 -4.26 20.10 23.49
CA THR A 10 -5.24 19.41 22.65
C THR A 10 -4.55 18.49 21.66
N TYR A 11 -5.24 17.43 21.28
CA TYR A 11 -4.73 16.40 20.37
C TYR A 11 -5.71 16.20 19.22
N GLN A 12 -5.20 16.22 18.00
CA GLN A 12 -5.95 15.78 16.82
C GLN A 12 -5.36 14.44 16.34
N PHE A 13 -6.23 13.45 16.20
CA PHE A 13 -5.86 12.13 15.66
C PHE A 13 -6.52 11.92 14.30
N ILE A 14 -5.70 11.59 13.30
CA ILE A 14 -6.15 11.23 11.96
C ILE A 14 -5.87 9.75 11.71
N LEU A 15 -6.94 8.99 11.50
CA LEU A 15 -6.88 7.57 11.13
C LEU A 15 -6.73 7.45 9.61
N LYS A 16 -5.51 7.16 9.15
CA LYS A 16 -5.21 6.86 7.74
C LYS A 16 -5.49 5.39 7.43
N THR A 17 -5.70 5.05 6.16
CA THR A 17 -5.84 3.64 5.75
C THR A 17 -4.57 2.83 6.04
N PRO A 18 -4.71 1.50 6.18
CA PRO A 18 -3.59 0.60 6.35
C PRO A 18 -2.49 0.78 5.29
N PRO A 19 -1.21 0.52 5.61
CA PRO A 19 -0.12 0.61 4.66
C PRO A 19 -0.38 -0.24 3.40
N ALA A 20 0.05 0.27 2.23
CA ALA A 20 -0.07 -0.48 0.98
C ALA A 20 0.62 -1.85 1.06
N SER A 21 1.76 -1.91 1.78
CA SER A 21 2.51 -3.15 1.99
C SER A 21 1.72 -4.23 2.72
N ASP A 22 0.89 -3.87 3.70
CA ASP A 22 0.09 -4.85 4.44
C ASP A 22 -1.12 -5.32 3.63
N LEU A 23 -1.73 -4.41 2.85
CA LEU A 23 -2.80 -4.76 1.92
C LEU A 23 -2.28 -5.71 0.82
N LEU A 24 -1.10 -5.43 0.29
CA LEU A 24 -0.43 -6.29 -0.70
C LEU A 24 -0.02 -7.64 -0.12
N ARG A 25 0.47 -7.68 1.12
CA ARG A 25 0.77 -8.95 1.83
C ARG A 25 -0.45 -9.82 1.99
N LYS A 26 -1.58 -9.23 2.41
CA LYS A 26 -2.86 -9.94 2.52
C LYS A 26 -3.36 -10.44 1.17
N ALA A 27 -3.25 -9.62 0.12
CA ALA A 27 -3.65 -10.00 -1.23
C ALA A 27 -2.75 -11.09 -1.84
N ALA A 28 -1.46 -11.08 -1.52
CA ALA A 28 -0.49 -12.08 -1.97
C ALA A 28 -0.46 -13.35 -1.11
N GLY A 29 -1.09 -13.34 0.08
CA GLY A 29 -1.05 -14.43 1.05
C GLY A 29 0.32 -14.64 1.69
N ILE A 30 1.12 -13.58 1.87
CA ILE A 30 2.50 -13.69 2.38
C ILE A 30 2.71 -12.95 3.71
N ASP A 31 3.49 -13.56 4.60
CA ASP A 31 3.84 -12.96 5.88
C ASP A 31 4.98 -11.94 5.81
N LYS A 32 5.86 -12.00 4.81
CA LYS A 32 6.95 -11.02 4.66
C LYS A 32 7.22 -10.73 3.19
N GLY A 33 7.62 -9.49 2.92
CA GLY A 33 8.16 -9.12 1.61
C GLY A 33 9.55 -9.71 1.38
N SER A 34 10.03 -9.64 0.13
CA SER A 34 11.33 -10.18 -0.25
C SER A 34 12.47 -9.35 0.35
N ALA A 35 13.45 -10.01 0.95
CA ALA A 35 14.71 -9.38 1.34
C ALA A 35 15.57 -8.96 0.11
N GLN A 36 15.29 -9.54 -1.06
CA GLN A 36 15.93 -9.20 -2.34
C GLN A 36 14.88 -9.04 -3.45
N PRO A 37 14.12 -7.94 -3.48
CA PRO A 37 12.92 -7.75 -4.33
C PRO A 37 13.13 -7.94 -5.84
N ASN A 38 14.35 -7.66 -6.30
CA ASN A 38 14.75 -7.76 -7.71
C ASN A 38 15.28 -9.15 -8.08
N ARG A 39 15.56 -10.03 -7.11
CA ARG A 39 16.09 -11.39 -7.34
C ARG A 39 15.08 -12.47 -6.94
N ASN A 40 14.48 -12.33 -5.77
CA ASN A 40 13.56 -13.30 -5.21
C ASN A 40 12.15 -12.72 -5.22
N LYS A 41 11.28 -13.27 -6.07
CA LYS A 41 9.85 -12.96 -6.06
C LYS A 41 9.16 -13.85 -5.04
N VAL A 42 8.49 -13.24 -4.06
CA VAL A 42 7.94 -13.97 -2.90
C VAL A 42 6.42 -14.05 -2.90
N GLY A 43 5.73 -13.43 -3.87
CA GLY A 43 4.28 -13.47 -3.98
C GLY A 43 3.79 -13.04 -5.35
N LYS A 44 2.52 -13.32 -5.62
CA LYS A 44 1.82 -12.90 -6.84
C LYS A 44 0.49 -12.26 -6.48
N VAL A 45 0.11 -11.20 -7.20
CA VAL A 45 -1.17 -10.50 -7.02
C VAL A 45 -1.76 -10.20 -8.40
N SER A 46 -3.06 -10.42 -8.56
CA SER A 46 -3.74 -10.11 -9.81
C SER A 46 -3.94 -8.59 -9.99
N ARG A 47 -4.01 -8.14 -11.24
CA ARG A 47 -4.30 -6.73 -11.53
C ARG A 47 -5.63 -6.23 -10.94
N GLU A 48 -6.63 -7.10 -10.85
CA GLU A 48 -7.91 -6.80 -10.19
C GLU A 48 -7.73 -6.46 -8.71
N LYS A 49 -6.88 -7.22 -7.99
CA LYS A 49 -6.57 -6.96 -6.59
C LYS A 49 -5.78 -5.67 -6.40
N ILE A 50 -4.90 -5.32 -7.34
CA ILE A 50 -4.22 -4.02 -7.33
C ILE A 50 -5.23 -2.88 -7.44
N LYS A 51 -6.22 -3.00 -8.33
CA LYS A 51 -7.29 -2.00 -8.49
C LYS A 51 -8.13 -1.85 -7.23
N GLU A 52 -8.57 -2.96 -6.62
CA GLU A 52 -9.30 -2.92 -5.34
C GLU A 52 -8.49 -2.23 -4.22
N ILE A 53 -7.18 -2.48 -4.15
CA ILE A 53 -6.29 -1.85 -3.18
C ILE A 53 -6.12 -0.36 -3.48
N ALA A 54 -5.99 0.00 -4.76
CA ALA A 54 -5.87 1.39 -5.20
C ALA A 54 -7.13 2.19 -4.87
N GLU A 55 -8.33 1.64 -5.15
CA GLU A 55 -9.62 2.28 -4.80
C GLU A 55 -9.75 2.50 -3.29
N LYS A 56 -9.43 1.47 -2.49
CA LYS A 56 -9.47 1.58 -1.02
C LYS A 56 -8.49 2.61 -0.48
N LYS A 57 -7.33 2.77 -1.11
CA LYS A 57 -6.28 3.68 -0.67
C LYS A 57 -6.39 5.07 -1.29
N MET A 58 -7.28 5.27 -2.25
CA MET A 58 -7.40 6.52 -3.03
C MET A 58 -7.56 7.75 -2.14
N ALA A 59 -8.31 7.64 -1.04
CA ALA A 59 -8.50 8.73 -0.09
C ALA A 59 -7.22 9.19 0.64
N ASP A 60 -6.20 8.33 0.70
CA ASP A 60 -4.89 8.63 1.33
C ASP A 60 -3.76 8.80 0.31
N LEU A 61 -4.03 8.62 -0.98
CA LEU A 61 -3.06 8.78 -2.06
C LEU A 61 -3.19 10.17 -2.67
N ASN A 62 -2.06 10.74 -3.08
CA ASN A 62 -2.03 11.97 -3.88
C ASN A 62 -2.28 11.68 -5.37
N ALA A 63 -2.94 10.57 -5.71
CA ALA A 63 -3.20 10.19 -7.09
C ALA A 63 -4.36 11.00 -7.66
N HIS A 64 -4.24 11.43 -8.91
CA HIS A 64 -5.27 12.21 -9.60
C HIS A 64 -6.33 11.33 -10.27
N ASP A 65 -5.95 10.12 -10.66
CA ASP A 65 -6.80 9.13 -11.30
C ASP A 65 -6.50 7.73 -10.73
N LEU A 66 -7.40 6.79 -11.04
CA LEU A 66 -7.28 5.42 -10.56
C LEU A 66 -6.06 4.69 -11.15
N GLU A 67 -5.67 5.01 -12.38
CA GLU A 67 -4.48 4.40 -13.01
C GLU A 67 -3.18 4.82 -12.32
N ALA A 68 -3.07 6.07 -11.89
CA ALA A 68 -1.96 6.60 -11.12
C ALA A 68 -1.93 5.97 -9.74
N ALA A 69 -3.09 5.79 -9.10
CA ALA A 69 -3.20 5.05 -7.85
C ALA A 69 -2.72 3.60 -8.01
N GLU A 70 -3.17 2.90 -9.07
CA GLU A 70 -2.69 1.57 -9.42
C GLU A 70 -1.16 1.57 -9.59
N LYS A 71 -0.58 2.52 -10.34
CA LYS A 71 0.88 2.64 -10.51
C LYS A 71 1.64 2.79 -9.19
N ILE A 72 1.11 3.57 -8.25
CA ILE A 72 1.72 3.73 -6.92
C ILE A 72 1.70 2.38 -6.16
N ILE A 73 0.58 1.68 -6.19
CA ILE A 73 0.45 0.36 -5.55
C ILE A 73 1.36 -0.66 -6.25
N MET A 74 1.43 -0.67 -7.57
CA MET A 74 2.32 -1.53 -8.35
C MET A 74 3.79 -1.29 -8.05
N GLY A 75 4.19 -0.02 -7.88
CA GLY A 75 5.55 0.34 -7.45
C GLY A 75 5.89 -0.27 -6.10
N THR A 76 4.93 -0.25 -5.17
CA THR A 76 5.07 -0.88 -3.84
C THR A 76 5.15 -2.41 -3.95
N ALA A 77 4.32 -3.04 -4.78
CA ALA A 77 4.39 -4.48 -5.02
C ALA A 77 5.77 -4.89 -5.58
N ARG A 78 6.30 -4.11 -6.52
CA ARG A 78 7.63 -4.34 -7.10
C ARG A 78 8.73 -4.22 -6.06
N SER A 79 8.69 -3.20 -5.19
CA SER A 79 9.70 -3.02 -4.13
C SER A 79 9.61 -4.09 -3.03
N MET A 80 8.47 -4.77 -2.91
CA MET A 80 8.30 -5.92 -2.01
C MET A 80 8.67 -7.27 -2.65
N GLY A 81 9.00 -7.28 -3.94
CA GLY A 81 9.26 -8.54 -4.67
C GLY A 81 7.98 -9.33 -4.94
N ILE A 82 6.85 -8.66 -5.08
CA ILE A 82 5.58 -9.27 -5.52
C ILE A 82 5.47 -9.07 -7.04
N THR A 83 5.13 -10.14 -7.75
CA THR A 83 4.87 -10.11 -9.19
C THR A 83 3.39 -9.83 -9.43
N ILE A 84 3.10 -8.97 -10.40
CA ILE A 84 1.73 -8.65 -10.80
C ILE A 84 1.41 -9.51 -12.03
N GLU A 85 0.26 -10.17 -12.02
CA GLU A 85 -0.25 -11.00 -13.14
C GLU A 85 -1.64 -10.50 -13.61
#